data_AF-A0A948BK89-F1
#
_entry.id   AF-A0A948BK89-F1
#
_cell.length_a   1.000
_cell.length_b   1.000
_cell.length_c   1.000
_cell.angle_alpha   90.00
_cell.angle_beta   90.00
_cell.angle_gamma   90.00
#
_symmetry.space_group_name_H-M   'P 1'
#
loop_
_entity.id
_entity.type
_entity.pdbx_description
1 polymer ?
#
loop_
_entity_poly.entity_id
_entity_poly.type
_entity_poly.pdbx_seq_one_letter_code
_entity_poly.pdbx_strand_id
1 'polypeptide(L)' 'MARYENLPIYRKAVELVVLLENAVRDFPRYHKYALGADLRNQARELAVLVIAANSRRDKVPVLTRYGIRVKK' A
#
# COMPACT_ATOMS: atom_id res chain seq x y z
N MET A 1 -0.40 23.39 -5.21
CA MET A 1 0.75 22.76 -4.49
C MET A 1 0.24 21.54 -3.75
N ALA A 2 0.22 20.40 -4.43
CA ALA A 2 -0.24 19.15 -3.85
C ALA A 2 0.88 18.60 -2.95
N ARG A 3 0.82 18.96 -1.67
CA ARG A 3 1.73 18.46 -0.65
C ARG A 3 1.78 16.93 -0.70
N TYR A 4 2.98 16.39 -0.80
CA TYR A 4 3.35 14.98 -0.61
C TYR A 4 3.08 14.49 0.84
N GLU A 5 2.18 15.16 1.57
CA GLU A 5 1.69 14.81 2.91
C GLU A 5 0.49 13.83 2.85
N ASN A 6 -0.07 13.57 1.66
CA ASN A 6 -1.30 12.80 1.45
C ASN A 6 -1.09 11.35 0.98
N LEU A 7 -0.28 10.55 1.66
CA LEU A 7 -0.32 9.09 1.48
C LEU A 7 -0.31 8.28 2.78
N PRO A 8 -1.21 8.58 3.76
CA PRO A 8 -1.40 7.72 4.92
C PRO A 8 -1.83 6.30 4.50
N ILE A 9 -2.58 6.14 3.41
CA ILE A 9 -3.20 4.86 3.02
C ILE A 9 -2.16 3.82 2.59
N TYR A 10 -1.14 4.19 1.80
CA TYR A 10 -0.06 3.26 1.42
C TYR A 10 0.67 2.73 2.66
N ARG A 11 1.09 3.66 3.54
CA ARG A 11 1.76 3.31 4.78
C ARG A 11 0.88 2.41 5.65
N LYS A 12 -0.41 2.73 5.78
CA LYS A 12 -1.38 1.94 6.54
C LYS A 12 -1.61 0.55 5.93
N ALA A 13 -1.59 0.41 4.61
CA ALA A 13 -1.71 -0.87 3.95
C ALA A 13 -0.49 -1.78 4.22
N VAL A 14 0.72 -1.22 4.19
CA VAL A 14 1.94 -1.97 4.55
C VAL A 14 1.96 -2.31 6.04
N GLU A 15 1.59 -1.37 6.92
CA GLU A 15 1.45 -1.62 8.36
C GLU A 15 0.44 -2.75 8.63
N LEU A 16 -0.67 -2.81 7.89
CA LEU A 16 -1.67 -3.88 7.99
C LEU A 16 -1.09 -5.24 7.60
N VAL A 17 -0.30 -5.32 6.53
CA VAL A 17 0.38 -6.58 6.14
C VAL A 17 1.24 -7.11 7.30
N VAL A 18 2.06 -6.24 7.89
CA VAL A 18 2.93 -6.63 9.02
C VAL A 18 2.11 -7.07 10.23
N LEU A 19 1.03 -6.34 10.54
CA LEU A 19 0.13 -6.68 11.64
C LEU A 19 -0.51 -8.07 11.44
N LEU A 20 -0.97 -8.38 10.24
CA LEU A 20 -1.57 -9.68 9.93
C LEU A 20 -0.54 -10.80 9.90
N GLU A 21 0.68 -10.55 9.43
CA GLU A 21 1.78 -11.53 9.50
C GLU A 21 2.10 -11.93 10.94
N ASN A 22 2.10 -10.95 11.85
CA ASN A 22 2.28 -11.17 13.28
C ASN A 22 1.08 -11.90 13.90
N ALA A 23 -0.16 -11.49 13.58
CA ALA A 23 -1.35 -12.16 14.11
C ALA A 23 -1.45 -13.63 13.67
N VAL A 24 -1.17 -13.92 12.39
CA VAL A 24 -1.20 -15.28 11.85
C VAL A 24 -0.09 -16.16 12.43
N ARG A 25 1.02 -15.58 12.92
CA ARG A 25 2.11 -16.32 13.56
C ARG A 25 1.60 -17.16 14.73
N ASP A 26 0.61 -16.67 15.47
CA ASP A 26 0.10 -17.31 16.68
C ASP A 26 -1.10 -18.24 16.43
N PHE A 27 -1.53 -18.39 15.17
CA PHE A 27 -2.65 -19.26 14.84
C PHE A 27 -2.31 -20.75 15.06
N PRO A 28 -3.26 -21.55 15.58
CA PRO A 28 -3.16 -23.01 15.58
C PRO A 28 -2.94 -23.55 14.16
N ARG A 29 -2.21 -24.66 14.05
CA ARG A 29 -1.80 -25.25 12.76
C ARG A 29 -2.97 -25.41 11.77
N TYR A 30 -4.12 -25.87 12.26
CA TYR A 30 -5.32 -26.08 11.45
C TYR A 30 -5.82 -24.79 10.77
N HIS A 31 -5.88 -23.68 11.51
CA HIS A 31 -6.35 -22.40 10.97
C HIS A 31 -5.25 -21.63 10.22
N LYS A 32 -3.97 -21.84 10.58
CA LYS A 32 -2.83 -21.14 9.98
C LYS A 32 -2.70 -21.40 8.48
N TYR A 33 -2.94 -22.62 8.01
CA TYR A 33 -2.76 -22.97 6.60
C TYR A 33 -3.94 -22.60 5.71
N ALA A 34 -5.16 -22.57 6.24
CA ALA A 34 -6.33 -22.10 5.51
C ALA A 34 -6.47 -20.58 5.70
N LEU A 35 -7.08 -20.17 6.82
CA LEU A 35 -7.38 -18.77 7.11
C LEU A 35 -6.14 -17.88 7.17
N GLY A 36 -5.05 -18.38 7.76
CA GLY A 36 -3.81 -17.62 7.86
C GLY A 36 -3.16 -17.34 6.50
N ALA A 37 -3.21 -18.30 5.57
CA ALA A 37 -2.68 -18.12 4.22
C ALA A 37 -3.53 -17.12 3.42
N ASP A 38 -4.87 -17.26 3.50
CA ASP A 38 -5.80 -16.37 2.81
C ASP A 38 -5.68 -14.93 3.29
N LEU A 39 -5.64 -14.70 4.61
CA LEU A 39 -5.46 -13.36 5.19
C LEU A 39 -4.17 -12.69 4.72
N ARG A 40 -3.07 -13.43 4.71
CA ARG A 40 -1.77 -12.93 4.25
C ARG A 40 -1.79 -12.57 2.76
N ASN A 41 -2.44 -13.38 1.95
CA ASN A 41 -2.57 -13.15 0.52
C ASN A 41 -3.42 -11.91 0.23
N GLN A 42 -4.60 -11.80 0.86
CA GLN A 42 -5.49 -10.65 0.70
C GLN A 42 -4.83 -9.35 1.18
N ALA A 43 -4.08 -9.39 2.29
CA ALA A 43 -3.36 -8.22 2.78
C ALA A 43 -2.29 -7.73 1.80
N ARG A 44 -1.51 -8.66 1.21
CA ARG A 44 -0.51 -8.32 0.19
C ARG A 44 -1.17 -7.76 -1.07
N GLU A 45 -2.26 -8.38 -1.52
CA GLU A 45 -3.01 -7.91 -2.68
C GLU A 45 -3.57 -6.50 -2.47
N LEU A 46 -4.16 -6.23 -1.31
CA LEU A 46 -4.62 -4.90 -0.92
C LEU A 46 -3.47 -3.87 -1.00
N ALA A 47 -2.30 -4.19 -0.45
CA ALA A 47 -1.15 -3.30 -0.50
C ALA A 47 -0.72 -3.02 -1.96
N VAL A 48 -0.68 -4.04 -2.82
CA VAL A 48 -0.39 -3.88 -4.24
C VAL A 48 -1.44 -3.00 -4.93
N LEU A 49 -2.73 -3.20 -4.65
CA LEU A 49 -3.81 -2.39 -5.21
C LEU A 49 -3.72 -0.93 -4.78
N VAL A 50 -3.38 -0.67 -3.51
CA VAL A 50 -3.17 0.69 -2.99
C VAL A 50 -1.97 1.36 -3.67
N ILE A 51 -0.86 0.64 -3.85
CA ILE A 51 0.30 1.13 -4.59
C ILE A 51 -0.08 1.42 -6.04
N ALA A 52 -0.74 0.49 -6.71
CA ALA A 52 -1.14 0.62 -8.11
C ALA A 52 -2.12 1.78 -8.33
N ALA A 53 -3.11 1.94 -7.46
CA ALA A 53 -4.05 3.07 -7.50
C ALA A 53 -3.36 4.41 -7.29
N ASN A 54 -2.32 4.44 -6.45
CA ASN A 54 -1.51 5.63 -6.25
C ASN A 54 -0.58 5.92 -7.45
N SER A 55 -0.03 4.88 -8.08
CA SER A 55 0.85 4.97 -9.25
C SER A 55 0.09 5.26 -10.56
N ARG A 56 -1.20 4.90 -10.65
CA ARG A 56 -2.07 5.24 -11.81
C ARG A 56 -2.36 6.73 -11.95
N ARG A 57 -2.02 7.56 -10.94
CA ARG A 57 -1.98 9.02 -11.07
C ARG A 57 -0.57 9.45 -11.46
N ASP A 58 -0.32 9.39 -12.76
CA ASP A 58 0.85 9.93 -13.43
C ASP A 58 1.17 11.37 -12.94
N LYS A 59 2.30 11.56 -12.25
CA LYS A 59 2.76 12.89 -11.78
C LYS A 59 4.11 13.31 -12.36
N VAL A 60 4.63 12.60 -13.36
CA VAL A 60 6.00 12.81 -13.86
C VAL A 60 6.06 13.46 -15.25
N PRO A 61 5.17 13.16 -16.23
CA PRO A 61 5.26 13.79 -17.56
C PRO A 61 4.77 15.25 -17.61
N VAL A 62 3.89 15.66 -16.69
CA VAL A 62 3.26 17.01 -16.71
C VAL A 62 4.17 18.08 -16.11
N LEU A 63 5.00 17.73 -15.13
CA LEU A 63 5.84 18.70 -14.40
C LEU A 63 7.15 19.03 -15.12
N THR A 64 7.68 18.09 -15.92
CA THR A 64 8.96 18.26 -16.61
C THR A 64 8.81 18.87 -18.02
N ARG A 65 7.64 18.70 -18.67
CA ARG A 65 7.42 19.22 -20.04
C ARG A 65 7.40 20.76 -20.13
N TYR A 66 7.12 21.47 -19.04
CA TYR A 66 7.00 22.94 -19.05
C TYR A 66 8.08 23.71 -18.30
N GLY A 67 9.05 23.05 -17.65
CA GLY A 67 10.21 23.75 -17.07
C GLY A 67 9.86 24.86 -16.05
N ILE A 68 8.78 24.73 -15.28
CA ILE A 68 8.36 25.75 -14.31
C ILE A 68 8.65 25.30 -12.88
N ARG A 69 9.43 26.12 -12.15
CA ARG A 69 9.65 26.02 -10.70
C ARG A 69 8.32 26.08 -9.95
N VAL A 70 8.08 25.08 -9.13
CA VAL A 70 6.84 24.90 -8.36
C VAL A 70 6.70 26.00 -7.30
N LYS A 71 5.74 26.92 -7.48
CA LYS A 71 5.00 27.56 -6.37
C LYS A 71 3.49 27.58 -6.59
N LYS A 72 2.80 27.14 -5.55
CA LYS A 72 1.38 26.77 -5.40
C LYS A 72 0.78 25.87 -6.49
#